data_AF-A0A2G6BC42-F1
#
_entry.id   AF-A0A2G6BC42-F1
#
_cell.length_a   1.000
_cell.length_b   1.000
_cell.length_c   1.000
_cell.angle_alpha   90.00
_cell.angle_beta   90.00
_cell.angle_gamma   90.00
#
_symmetry.space_group_name_H-M   'P 1'
#
loop_
_entity.id
_entity.type
_entity.pdbx_description
1 polymer ?
#
loop_
_entity_poly.entity_id
_entity_poly.type
_entity_poly.pdbx_seq_one_letter_code
_entity_poly.pdbx_strand_id
1 'polypeptide(L)'
;MKKLGGKKRAVNSRLQAPQQQASSTQAPVISLQSLQKSSKVILLEPRSYAEVEDIAEHLKNRRSVVVNLQQIERDQGFRIIDFLSGTVYALGGDIQRIGADIFLCAPDNVEVAGKITEFLSEQTER
;
A
#
# COMPACT_ATOMS: atom_id res chain seq x y z
N MET A 1 -6.29 -45.26 83.94
CA MET A 1 -7.23 -46.22 83.33
C MET A 1 -7.59 -45.77 81.91
N LYS A 2 -7.82 -46.77 81.03
CA LYS A 2 -8.62 -46.85 79.78
C LYS A 2 -9.70 -45.76 79.61
N LYS A 3 -10.25 -45.37 78.45
CA LYS A 3 -10.11 -45.51 76.97
C LYS A 3 -11.42 -44.84 76.44
N LEU A 4 -11.59 -44.76 75.11
CA LEU A 4 -12.81 -44.38 74.36
C LEU A 4 -13.05 -42.86 74.26
N GLY A 5 -13.27 -42.23 73.10
CA GLY A 5 -13.71 -42.70 71.79
C GLY A 5 -14.91 -41.86 71.38
N GLY A 6 -14.85 -41.15 70.24
CA GLY A 6 -16.01 -40.38 69.77
C GLY A 6 -15.76 -39.44 68.60
N LYS A 7 -15.86 -39.97 67.37
CA LYS A 7 -16.09 -39.22 66.12
C LYS A 7 -17.31 -38.30 66.28
N LYS A 8 -17.24 -37.09 65.68
CA LYS A 8 -18.31 -36.32 64.98
C LYS A 8 -17.78 -34.88 64.84
N ARG A 9 -17.96 -34.12 63.77
CA ARG A 9 -18.54 -34.27 62.43
C ARG A 9 -18.11 -32.96 61.74
N ALA A 10 -17.65 -33.02 60.49
CA ALA A 10 -17.32 -31.84 59.71
C ALA A 10 -18.55 -30.94 59.54
N VAL A 11 -18.38 -29.64 59.77
CA VAL A 11 -19.33 -28.60 59.37
C VAL A 11 -18.55 -27.58 58.56
N ASN A 12 -18.42 -27.84 57.25
CA ASN A 12 -18.03 -26.80 56.31
C ASN A 12 -19.30 -26.03 55.95
N SER A 13 -19.42 -24.82 56.49
CA SER A 13 -20.46 -23.87 56.14
C SER A 13 -20.25 -23.40 54.69
N ARG A 14 -21.10 -23.94 53.83
CA ARG A 14 -21.35 -23.48 52.47
C ARG A 14 -21.90 -22.05 52.52
N LEU A 15 -21.11 -21.08 52.08
CA LEU A 15 -21.61 -19.82 51.55
C LEU A 15 -21.42 -19.87 50.03
N GLN A 16 -22.49 -20.23 49.32
CA GLN A 16 -22.60 -20.09 47.88
C GLN A 16 -23.07 -18.66 47.57
N ALA A 17 -22.22 -17.86 46.94
CA ALA A 17 -22.65 -16.66 46.23
C ALA A 17 -23.02 -17.05 44.78
N PRO A 18 -24.09 -16.49 44.20
CA PRO A 18 -24.57 -16.87 42.87
C PRO A 18 -23.58 -16.45 41.78
N GLN A 19 -23.17 -17.40 40.94
CA GLN A 19 -22.46 -17.14 39.70
C GLN A 19 -23.41 -16.43 38.72
N GLN A 20 -23.21 -15.13 38.52
CA GLN A 20 -23.77 -14.44 37.36
C GLN A 20 -23.04 -14.94 36.11
N GLN A 21 -23.65 -15.90 35.43
CA GLN A 21 -23.34 -16.21 34.04
C GLN A 21 -23.77 -15.02 33.19
N ALA A 22 -22.82 -14.12 32.90
CA ALA A 22 -23.00 -13.11 31.87
C ALA A 22 -23.07 -13.82 30.51
N SER A 23 -24.30 -14.05 30.04
CA SER A 23 -24.58 -14.54 28.70
C SER A 23 -24.02 -13.56 27.66
N SER A 24 -23.05 -14.06 26.92
CA SER A 24 -22.42 -13.45 25.76
C SER A 24 -23.45 -12.94 24.75
N THR A 25 -23.55 -11.62 24.61
CA THR A 25 -23.98 -11.03 23.33
C THR A 25 -22.79 -10.29 22.78
N GLN A 26 -21.83 -11.04 22.23
CA GLN A 26 -20.78 -10.43 21.42
C GLN A 26 -21.45 -9.95 20.14
N ALA A 27 -21.60 -8.64 20.01
CA ALA A 27 -21.97 -8.01 18.75
C ALA A 27 -20.98 -8.51 17.67
N PRO A 28 -21.45 -8.79 16.44
CA PRO A 28 -20.58 -9.25 15.39
C PRO A 28 -19.55 -8.16 15.08
N VAL A 29 -18.31 -8.40 15.48
CA VAL A 29 -17.17 -7.53 15.16
C VAL A 29 -16.87 -7.74 13.68
N ILE A 30 -17.41 -6.86 12.82
CA ILE A 30 -17.05 -6.86 11.41
C ILE A 30 -15.62 -6.35 11.31
N SER A 31 -14.71 -7.27 11.06
CA SER A 31 -13.28 -7.03 10.95
C SER A 31 -13.02 -6.20 9.68
N LEU A 32 -12.88 -4.88 9.83
CA LEU A 32 -12.74 -3.88 8.76
C LEU A 32 -11.40 -3.94 7.99
N GLN A 33 -10.57 -4.97 8.19
CA GLN A 33 -9.25 -5.04 7.55
C GLN A 33 -9.31 -5.22 6.03
N SER A 34 -10.48 -5.48 5.42
CA SER A 34 -10.62 -5.72 3.97
C SER A 34 -10.94 -4.47 3.13
N LEU A 35 -11.13 -3.29 3.72
CA LEU A 35 -11.33 -2.05 2.94
C LEU A 35 -10.02 -1.37 2.51
N GLN A 36 -8.87 -1.98 2.77
CA GLN A 36 -7.58 -1.52 2.24
C GLN A 36 -7.56 -1.77 0.72
N LYS A 37 -8.01 -0.77 -0.05
CA LYS A 37 -7.81 -0.73 -1.51
C LYS A 37 -6.32 -0.96 -1.78
N SER A 38 -5.97 -2.12 -2.33
CA SER A 38 -4.59 -2.43 -2.73
C SER A 38 -4.14 -1.39 -3.74
N SER A 39 -3.13 -0.57 -3.40
CA SER A 39 -2.48 0.31 -4.35
C SER A 39 -1.66 -0.55 -5.32
N LYS A 40 -1.99 -0.47 -6.62
CA LYS A 40 -1.27 -1.21 -7.66
C LYS A 40 -0.32 -0.25 -8.36
N VAL A 41 0.95 -0.65 -8.42
CA VAL A 41 1.98 0.02 -9.23
C VAL A 41 2.19 -0.80 -10.50
N ILE A 42 2.26 -0.12 -11.64
CA ILE A 42 2.47 -0.71 -12.96
C ILE A 42 3.89 -0.41 -13.41
N LEU A 43 4.57 -1.38 -14.00
CA LEU A 43 5.90 -1.21 -14.60
C LEU A 43 5.75 -1.34 -16.12
N LEU A 44 6.22 -0.36 -16.87
CA LEU A 44 6.17 -0.36 -18.33
C LEU A 44 7.53 0.05 -18.91
N GLU A 45 7.95 -0.66 -19.96
CA GLU A 45 9.14 -0.37 -20.75
C GLU A 45 8.70 -0.22 -22.22
N PRO A 46 8.15 0.95 -22.60
CA PRO A 46 7.64 1.17 -23.93
C PRO A 46 8.74 1.01 -24.99
N ARG A 47 8.34 0.54 -26.17
CA ARG A 47 9.20 0.40 -27.36
C ARG A 47 8.88 1.46 -28.41
N SER A 48 7.76 2.14 -28.29
CA SER A 48 7.33 3.20 -29.20
C SER A 48 6.47 4.26 -28.51
N TYR A 49 6.31 5.41 -29.18
CA TYR A 49 5.40 6.47 -28.74
C TYR A 49 3.92 6.04 -28.68
N ALA A 50 3.51 5.03 -29.44
CA ALA A 50 2.11 4.58 -29.45
C ALA A 50 1.66 3.99 -28.10
N GLU A 51 2.57 3.46 -27.30
CA GLU A 51 2.27 2.81 -26.01
C GLU A 51 2.01 3.81 -24.88
N VAL A 52 2.17 5.11 -25.13
CA VAL A 52 1.93 6.15 -24.12
C VAL A 52 0.46 6.23 -23.72
N GLU A 53 -0.46 5.88 -24.63
CA GLU A 53 -1.90 5.84 -24.34
C GLU A 53 -2.22 4.81 -23.23
N ASP A 54 -1.55 3.66 -23.22
CA ASP A 54 -1.73 2.65 -22.18
C ASP A 54 -1.28 3.16 -20.81
N ILE A 55 -0.17 3.89 -20.76
CA ILE A 55 0.32 4.55 -19.53
C ILE A 55 -0.74 5.53 -19.00
N ALA A 56 -1.30 6.37 -19.87
CA ALA A 56 -2.35 7.31 -19.49
C ALA A 56 -3.61 6.61 -18.97
N GLU A 57 -4.00 5.48 -19.57
CA GLU A 57 -5.12 4.69 -19.10
C GLU A 57 -4.87 4.11 -17.70
N HIS A 58 -3.65 3.68 -17.39
CA HIS A 58 -3.31 3.28 -16.02
C HIS A 58 -3.45 4.43 -15.01
N LEU A 59 -2.98 5.63 -15.36
CA LEU A 59 -3.07 6.82 -14.51
C LEU A 59 -4.52 7.24 -14.25
N LYS A 60 -5.36 7.26 -15.30
CA LYS A 60 -6.81 7.54 -15.19
C LYS A 60 -7.51 6.56 -14.25
N ASN A 61 -7.05 5.31 -14.22
CA ASN A 61 -7.53 4.27 -13.32
C ASN A 61 -6.89 4.32 -11.91
N ARG A 62 -6.28 5.44 -11.53
CA ARG A 62 -5.72 5.67 -10.19
C ARG A 62 -4.59 4.70 -9.81
N ARG A 63 -3.80 4.28 -10.82
CA ARG A 63 -2.62 3.41 -10.66
C ARG A 63 -1.36 4.19 -11.00
N SER A 64 -0.36 4.15 -10.13
CA SER A 64 0.97 4.70 -10.44
C SER A 64 1.67 3.84 -11.48
N VAL A 65 2.50 4.48 -12.30
CA VAL A 65 3.26 3.82 -13.36
C VAL A 65 4.73 4.20 -13.25
N VAL A 66 5.62 3.21 -13.22
CA VAL A 66 7.04 3.39 -13.49
C VAL A 66 7.26 3.14 -14.97
N VAL A 67 7.85 4.12 -15.64
CA VAL A 67 8.10 4.12 -17.08
C VAL A 67 9.61 4.08 -17.30
N ASN A 68 10.07 3.02 -17.95
CA ASN A 68 11.46 2.87 -18.37
C ASN A 68 11.60 3.20 -19.87
N LEU A 69 12.28 4.31 -20.18
CA LEU A 69 12.49 4.80 -21.54
C LEU A 69 13.86 4.41 -22.12
N GLN A 70 14.61 3.49 -21.47
CA GLN A 70 15.93 3.05 -21.95
C GLN A 70 15.94 2.46 -23.38
N GLN A 71 14.80 2.00 -23.88
CA GLN A 71 14.65 1.42 -25.22
C GLN A 71 14.00 2.38 -26.22
N ILE A 72 13.81 3.63 -25.82
CA ILE A 72 13.21 4.68 -26.63
C ILE A 72 14.32 5.62 -27.12
N GLU A 73 14.28 5.98 -28.41
CA GLU A 73 15.15 7.02 -28.94
C GLU A 73 14.92 8.36 -28.24
N ARG A 74 15.99 9.11 -27.99
CA ARG A 74 15.98 10.34 -27.19
C ARG A 74 14.87 11.33 -27.60
N ASP A 75 14.68 11.55 -28.90
CA ASP A 75 13.66 12.47 -29.42
C ASP A 75 12.23 11.99 -29.13
N GLN A 76 11.98 10.68 -29.23
CA GLN A 76 10.71 10.10 -28.84
C GLN A 76 10.54 10.14 -27.32
N GLY A 77 11.61 9.93 -26.55
CA GLY A 77 11.60 10.00 -25.09
C GLY A 77 11.10 11.34 -24.58
N PHE A 78 11.59 12.45 -25.16
CA PHE A 78 11.09 13.79 -24.83
C PHE A 78 9.59 13.95 -25.13
N ARG A 79 9.12 13.47 -26.28
CA ARG A 79 7.69 13.52 -26.64
C ARG A 79 6.82 12.70 -25.68
N ILE A 80 7.32 11.54 -25.24
CA ILE A 80 6.63 10.71 -24.24
C ILE A 80 6.53 11.47 -22.91
N ILE A 81 7.64 12.07 -22.45
CA ILE A 81 7.67 12.84 -21.20
C ILE A 81 6.72 14.05 -21.28
N ASP A 82 6.69 14.77 -22.39
CA ASP A 82 5.78 15.91 -22.58
C ASP A 82 4.31 15.48 -22.52
N PHE A 83 3.97 14.39 -23.20
CA PHE A 83 2.61 13.85 -23.17
C PHE A 83 2.20 13.41 -21.76
N LEU A 84 3.08 12.66 -21.06
CA LEU A 84 2.82 12.19 -19.71
C LEU A 84 2.73 13.34 -18.71
N SER A 85 3.57 14.36 -18.86
CA SER A 85 3.52 15.58 -18.05
C SER A 85 2.18 16.30 -18.21
N GLY A 86 1.69 16.43 -19.45
CA GLY A 86 0.34 16.97 -19.71
C GLY A 86 -0.77 16.10 -19.12
N THR A 87 -0.61 14.78 -19.19
CA THR A 87 -1.57 13.81 -18.65
C THR A 87 -1.67 13.90 -17.13
N VAL A 88 -0.54 13.84 -16.40
CA VAL A 88 -0.55 13.91 -14.94
C VAL A 88 -1.02 15.29 -14.48
N TYR A 89 -0.65 16.37 -15.18
CA TYR A 89 -1.14 17.71 -14.87
C TYR A 89 -2.67 17.79 -14.96
N ALA A 90 -3.26 17.26 -16.04
CA ALA A 90 -4.72 17.23 -16.21
C ALA A 90 -5.43 16.37 -15.16
N LEU A 91 -4.77 15.34 -14.61
CA LEU A 91 -5.30 14.47 -13.58
C LEU A 91 -4.98 14.94 -12.15
N GLY A 92 -4.26 16.05 -11.97
CA GLY A 92 -3.80 16.50 -10.66
C GLY A 92 -2.76 15.58 -10.00
N GLY A 93 -2.05 14.81 -10.82
CA GLY A 93 -0.95 13.94 -10.42
C GLY A 93 0.42 14.60 -10.57
N ASP A 94 1.47 13.79 -10.46
CA ASP A 94 2.86 14.21 -10.54
C ASP A 94 3.68 13.26 -11.42
N ILE A 95 4.75 13.78 -12.02
CA ILE A 95 5.76 13.00 -12.74
C ILE A 95 7.14 13.34 -12.21
N GLN A 96 7.89 12.33 -11.81
CA GLN A 96 9.22 12.49 -11.24
C GLN A 96 10.21 11.57 -11.93
N ARG A 97 11.37 12.11 -12.29
CA ARG A 97 12.49 11.29 -12.74
C ARG A 97 13.11 10.60 -11.53
N ILE A 98 13.25 9.28 -11.61
CA ILE A 98 13.79 8.44 -10.54
C ILE A 98 15.07 7.69 -10.93
N GLY A 99 15.51 7.80 -12.19
CA GLY A 99 16.74 7.22 -12.70
C GLY A 99 17.11 7.75 -14.09
N ALA A 100 18.17 7.20 -14.68
CA ALA A 100 18.50 7.45 -16.08
C ALA A 100 17.39 6.88 -16.97
N ASP A 101 16.66 7.76 -17.65
CA ASP A 101 15.51 7.41 -18.50
C ASP A 101 14.38 6.64 -17.78
N ILE A 102 14.30 6.71 -16.44
CA ILE A 102 13.24 6.08 -15.64
C ILE A 102 12.42 7.15 -14.92
N PHE A 103 11.11 7.08 -15.09
CA PHE A 103 10.15 8.06 -14.57
C PHE A 103 9.06 7.38 -13.75
N LEU A 104 8.65 8.01 -12.66
CA LEU A 104 7.46 7.67 -11.89
C LEU A 104 6.35 8.65 -12.26
N CYS A 105 5.22 8.13 -12.72
CA CYS A 105 3.98 8.88 -12.89
C CYS A 105 3.00 8.46 -11.78
N ALA A 106 2.57 9.42 -10.96
CA ALA A 106 1.68 9.21 -9.84
C ALA A 106 0.36 9.98 -10.05
N PRO A 107 -0.81 9.33 -9.93
CA PRO A 107 -2.10 10.02 -9.95
C PRO A 107 -2.37 10.75 -8.62
N ASP A 108 -3.42 11.58 -8.59
CA ASP A 108 -3.88 12.38 -7.44
C ASP A 108 -4.04 11.62 -6.11
N ASN A 109 -4.26 10.30 -6.14
CA ASN A 109 -4.42 9.47 -4.95
C ASN A 109 -3.09 8.90 -4.40
N VAL A 110 -1.94 9.29 -4.94
CA VAL A 110 -0.63 8.83 -4.51
C VAL A 110 0.28 10.02 -4.22
N GLU A 111 0.65 10.18 -2.95
CA GLU A 111 1.62 11.18 -2.51
C GLU A 111 3.04 10.65 -2.71
N VAL A 112 3.91 11.45 -3.34
CA VAL A 112 5.33 11.13 -3.54
C VAL A 112 6.17 12.09 -2.70
N ALA A 113 7.01 11.55 -1.82
CA ALA A 113 7.87 12.32 -0.92
C ALA A 113 9.36 12.03 -1.18
N GLY A 114 10.19 13.05 -0.98
CA GLY A 114 11.63 12.98 -1.23
C GLY A 114 12.01 13.40 -2.66
N LYS A 115 13.30 13.33 -2.98
CA LYS A 115 13.83 13.64 -4.31
C LYS A 115 15.08 12.80 -4.55
N ILE A 116 15.20 12.24 -5.75
CA ILE A 116 16.42 11.60 -6.21
C ILE A 116 17.25 12.67 -6.91
N THR A 117 18.43 12.99 -6.34
CA THR A 117 19.37 13.93 -6.95
C THR A 117 19.96 13.29 -8.18
N GLU A 118 19.81 13.97 -9.32
CA GLU A 118 20.42 13.54 -10.57
C GLU A 118 21.92 13.81 -10.50
N PHE A 119 22.74 12.75 -10.42
CA PHE A 119 24.14 12.86 -10.80
C PHE A 119 24.17 12.88 -12.32
N LEU A 120 24.37 14.06 -12.89
CA LEU A 120 24.73 14.22 -14.30
C LEU A 120 26.07 13.49 -14.49
N SER A 121 26.02 12.21 -14.85
CA SER A 121 27.16 11.56 -15.46
C SER A 121 27.33 12.24 -16.81
N GLU A 122 28.22 13.22 -16.88
CA GLU A 122 28.78 13.77 -18.11
C GLU A 122 29.49 12.65 -18.87
N GLN A 123 28.72 11.75 -19.48
CA GLN A 123 29.17 10.94 -20.60
C GLN A 123 28.84 11.75 -21.85
N THR A 124 29.52 12.90 -21.97
CA THR A 124 29.81 13.47 -23.29
C THR A 124 30.77 12.48 -23.93
N GLU A 125 30.21 11.46 -24.58
CA GLU A 125 30.98 10.55 -25.41
C GLU A 125 31.62 11.33 -26.56
N ARG A 126 32.87 10.96 -26.83
CA ARG A 126 33.73 11.46 -27.90
C ARG A 126 33.24 11.02 -29.27
#